data_AF-A0A9L0RUM6-F1
#
_entry.id   AF-A0A9L0RUM6-F1
#
_cell.length_a   1.000
_cell.length_b   1.000
_cell.length_c   1.000
_cell.angle_alpha   90.00
_cell.angle_beta   90.00
_cell.angle_gamma   90.00
#
_symmetry.space_group_name_H-M   'P 1'
#
loop_
_entity.id
_entity.type
_entity.pdbx_description
1 polymer ?
#
loop_
_entity_poly.entity_id
_entity_poly.type
_entity_poly.pdbx_seq_one_letter_code
_entity_poly.pdbx_strand_id
1 'polypeptide(L)'
;MAETEASLLRQFPLFLPQNRAKTVYEGFISAQGRDFQLRILLPEDLQLKNARLLCSWQLRTVLNGYHQIVQQRMQHSPDLMSFLMELKMVLEVALKNKQELYALPPPPQFYSSLIEEIETLGWDKLVYVDTSFSTIKLKAEDASGREHLITLKLKAKYPAESPDCFVDLPVSFSVSWTPQSSLISIHSQFLAALESLKTFWDVMDEIDEKTWVLEPEKPTRSATARRIVLVVKPLGIKLSRNIHLWDPENSLLQNLRDVLEIDFPARAILEKSDFSRDCGICYAYQLDGAIPDQVCDNSQCGQPFHQICLYEWLRGLLTSRQSFNIIFGECPYCSKPITLKMSGRKP
;
A
#
# COMPACT_ATOMS: atom_id res chain seq x y z
N MET A 1 4.99 22.02 -39.00
CA MET A 1 4.15 21.05 -39.74
C MET A 1 4.97 19.97 -40.43
N ALA A 2 5.98 20.29 -41.26
CA ALA A 2 6.85 19.26 -41.88
C ALA A 2 7.74 18.51 -40.86
N GLU A 3 8.24 19.18 -39.83
CA GLU A 3 9.01 18.55 -38.74
C GLU A 3 8.18 17.57 -37.91
N THR A 4 6.91 17.88 -37.66
CA THR A 4 5.98 17.05 -36.89
C THR A 4 5.66 15.74 -37.62
N GLU A 5 5.58 15.79 -38.96
CA GLU A 5 5.35 14.64 -39.83
C GLU A 5 6.61 13.76 -39.95
N ALA A 6 7.79 14.38 -40.10
CA ALA A 6 9.06 13.66 -40.04
C ALA A 6 9.28 12.98 -38.68
N SER A 7 8.85 13.61 -37.59
CA SER A 7 8.88 13.02 -36.25
C SER A 7 7.95 11.81 -36.17
N LEU A 8 6.70 11.94 -36.62
CA LEU A 8 5.69 10.86 -36.60
C LEU A 8 6.14 9.64 -37.41
N LEU A 9 6.70 9.85 -38.60
CA LEU A 9 7.25 8.78 -39.44
C LEU A 9 8.50 8.12 -38.84
N ARG A 10 9.30 8.84 -38.04
CA ARG A 10 10.46 8.25 -37.34
C ARG A 10 10.05 7.33 -36.20
N GLN A 11 9.00 7.66 -35.46
CA GLN A 11 8.57 6.89 -34.29
C GLN A 11 7.50 5.84 -34.60
N PHE A 12 6.64 6.11 -35.59
CA PHE A 12 5.58 5.23 -36.06
C PHE A 12 5.65 5.09 -37.59
N PRO A 13 6.67 4.40 -38.13
CA PRO A 13 6.93 4.32 -39.57
C PRO A 13 5.80 3.63 -40.36
N LEU A 14 5.00 2.81 -39.68
CA LEU A 14 3.88 2.08 -40.27
C LEU A 14 2.54 2.81 -40.13
N PHE A 15 2.50 4.06 -39.65
CA PHE A 15 1.26 4.82 -39.42
C PHE A 15 1.24 6.09 -40.26
N LEU A 16 0.36 6.13 -41.27
CA LEU A 16 0.43 7.11 -42.36
C LEU A 16 -0.89 7.88 -42.53
N PRO A 17 -0.83 9.18 -42.91
CA PRO A 17 -2.02 9.92 -43.31
C PRO A 17 -2.59 9.38 -44.63
N GLN A 18 -3.90 9.16 -44.67
CA GLN A 18 -4.63 8.59 -45.82
C GLN A 18 -5.27 9.66 -46.72
N ASN A 19 -5.28 10.91 -46.29
CA ASN A 19 -5.84 12.01 -47.07
C ASN A 19 -5.00 13.29 -46.96
N ARG A 20 -5.13 14.16 -47.97
CA ARG A 20 -4.41 15.45 -48.02
C ARG A 20 -4.80 16.40 -46.89
N ALA A 21 -6.03 16.26 -46.39
CA ALA A 21 -6.55 17.03 -45.25
C ALA A 21 -5.98 16.58 -43.90
N LYS A 22 -5.23 15.46 -43.85
CA LYS A 22 -4.65 14.89 -42.63
C LYS A 22 -5.69 14.64 -41.52
N THR A 23 -6.92 14.33 -41.90
CA THR A 23 -7.98 13.97 -40.96
C THR A 23 -8.11 12.46 -40.78
N VAL A 24 -7.46 11.65 -41.63
CA VAL A 24 -7.49 10.19 -41.52
C VAL A 24 -6.06 9.68 -41.45
N TYR A 25 -5.74 8.96 -40.38
CA TYR A 25 -4.50 8.23 -40.23
C TYR A 25 -4.78 6.74 -40.10
N GLU A 26 -4.01 5.91 -40.79
CA GLU A 26 -4.18 4.45 -40.77
C GLU A 26 -2.82 3.76 -40.88
N GLY A 27 -2.71 2.61 -40.21
CA GLY A 27 -1.49 1.81 -40.24
C GLY A 27 -1.37 0.87 -39.05
N PHE A 28 -0.14 0.63 -38.61
CA PHE A 28 0.17 -0.28 -37.52
C PHE A 28 0.88 0.41 -36.35
N ILE A 29 0.54 -0.03 -35.14
CA ILE A 29 1.28 0.29 -33.92
C ILE A 29 1.95 -0.99 -33.41
N SER A 30 3.27 -0.91 -33.21
CA SER A 30 4.10 -2.05 -32.77
C SER A 30 4.35 -1.97 -31.26
N ALA A 31 4.04 -3.05 -30.55
CA ALA A 31 4.32 -3.21 -29.12
C ALA A 31 4.74 -4.64 -28.81
N GLN A 32 5.82 -4.81 -28.04
CA GLN A 32 6.41 -6.12 -27.68
C GLN A 32 6.61 -7.09 -28.88
N GLY A 33 7.05 -6.58 -30.02
CA GLY A 33 7.28 -7.38 -31.23
C GLY A 33 6.01 -7.83 -31.97
N ARG A 34 4.85 -7.29 -31.62
CA ARG A 34 3.57 -7.52 -32.32
C ARG A 34 3.04 -6.24 -32.93
N ASP A 35 2.49 -6.35 -34.13
CA ASP A 35 1.88 -5.24 -34.87
C ASP A 35 0.36 -5.29 -34.78
N PHE A 36 -0.24 -4.14 -34.48
CA PHE A 36 -1.68 -3.99 -34.33
C PHE A 36 -2.21 -2.93 -35.29
N GLN A 37 -3.20 -3.29 -36.11
CA GLN A 37 -3.83 -2.34 -37.01
C GLN A 37 -4.65 -1.29 -36.24
N LEU A 38 -4.41 -0.04 -36.60
CA LEU A 38 -5.00 1.14 -35.99
C LEU A 38 -5.43 2.12 -37.09
N ARG A 39 -6.55 2.81 -36.85
CA ARG A 39 -7.03 3.91 -37.67
C ARG A 39 -7.60 5.01 -36.79
N ILE A 40 -7.15 6.25 -37.00
CA ILE A 40 -7.59 7.42 -36.26
C ILE A 40 -8.27 8.38 -37.23
N LEU A 41 -9.51 8.76 -36.90
CA LEU A 41 -10.27 9.77 -37.62
C LEU A 41 -10.27 11.04 -36.76
N LEU A 42 -9.60 12.08 -37.25
CA LEU A 42 -9.64 13.40 -36.65
C LEU A 42 -10.83 14.20 -37.21
N PRO A 43 -11.52 15.00 -36.37
CA PRO A 43 -12.47 16.02 -36.82
C PRO A 43 -11.80 17.10 -37.70
N GLU A 44 -12.61 17.95 -38.35
CA GLU A 44 -12.14 19.02 -39.23
C GLU A 44 -11.29 20.08 -38.51
N ASP A 45 -11.48 20.25 -37.20
CA ASP A 45 -10.68 21.14 -36.35
C ASP A 45 -9.32 20.54 -35.94
N LEU A 46 -9.03 19.31 -36.41
CA LEU A 46 -7.83 18.52 -36.13
C LEU A 46 -7.57 18.26 -34.63
N GLN A 47 -8.55 18.49 -33.75
CA GLN A 47 -8.40 18.27 -32.33
C GLN A 47 -8.63 16.80 -31.97
N LEU A 48 -7.75 16.25 -31.13
CA LEU A 48 -7.86 14.87 -30.65
C LEU A 48 -9.09 14.64 -29.75
N LYS A 49 -9.62 15.68 -29.10
CA LYS A 49 -10.72 15.56 -28.12
C LYS A 49 -11.96 14.86 -28.68
N ASN A 50 -12.22 15.01 -29.99
CA ASN A 50 -13.35 14.41 -30.70
C ASN A 50 -12.91 13.39 -31.76
N ALA A 51 -11.67 12.91 -31.69
CA ALA A 51 -11.17 11.91 -32.61
C ALA A 51 -11.82 10.54 -32.37
N ARG A 52 -11.93 9.73 -33.43
CA ARG A 52 -12.43 8.35 -33.35
C ARG A 52 -11.28 7.38 -33.59
N LEU A 53 -11.10 6.47 -32.64
CA LEU A 53 -10.13 5.37 -32.72
C LEU A 53 -10.83 4.11 -33.20
N LEU A 54 -10.41 3.62 -34.36
CA LEU A 54 -10.80 2.33 -34.92
C LEU A 54 -9.58 1.41 -34.85
N CYS A 55 -9.78 0.15 -34.49
CA CYS A 55 -8.68 -0.80 -34.33
C CYS A 55 -9.12 -2.21 -34.69
N SER A 56 -8.14 -3.09 -34.93
CA SER A 56 -8.41 -4.51 -35.13
C SER A 56 -9.07 -5.14 -33.91
N TRP A 57 -9.78 -6.25 -34.12
CA TRP A 57 -10.37 -7.02 -33.02
C TRP A 57 -9.32 -7.48 -32.00
N GLN A 58 -8.09 -7.76 -32.45
CA GLN A 58 -6.97 -8.16 -31.61
C GLN A 58 -6.57 -7.02 -30.67
N LEU A 59 -6.41 -5.80 -31.20
CA LEU A 59 -6.07 -4.62 -30.40
C LEU A 59 -7.20 -4.27 -29.43
N ARG A 60 -8.45 -4.31 -29.89
CA ARG A 60 -9.63 -4.11 -29.04
C ARG A 60 -9.69 -5.11 -27.88
N THR A 61 -9.34 -6.37 -28.15
CA THR A 61 -9.29 -7.41 -27.13
C THR A 61 -8.21 -7.10 -26.10
N VAL A 62 -7.01 -6.70 -26.53
CA VAL A 62 -5.89 -6.33 -25.64
C VAL A 62 -6.25 -5.14 -24.76
N LEU A 63 -6.87 -4.11 -25.32
CA LEU A 63 -7.29 -2.91 -24.61
C LEU A 63 -8.60 -3.08 -23.81
N ASN A 64 -9.14 -4.29 -23.73
CA ASN A 64 -10.32 -4.56 -22.90
C ASN A 64 -10.00 -4.25 -21.43
N GLY A 65 -10.85 -3.45 -20.77
CA GLY A 65 -10.58 -2.88 -19.44
C GLY A 65 -9.80 -1.55 -19.41
N TYR A 66 -9.14 -1.15 -20.51
CA TYR A 66 -8.37 0.11 -20.60
C TYR A 66 -9.08 1.23 -21.35
N HIS A 67 -10.35 1.02 -21.74
CA HIS A 67 -11.12 1.98 -22.57
C HIS A 67 -11.18 3.38 -21.98
N GLN A 68 -11.42 3.51 -20.66
CA GLN A 68 -11.48 4.83 -20.00
C GLN A 68 -10.12 5.55 -20.03
N ILE A 69 -9.03 4.81 -19.81
CA ILE A 69 -7.68 5.37 -19.84
C ILE A 69 -7.35 5.86 -21.24
N VAL A 70 -7.61 5.05 -22.28
CA VAL A 70 -7.39 5.45 -23.67
C VAL A 70 -8.20 6.70 -24.04
N GLN A 71 -9.45 6.78 -23.58
CA GLN A 71 -10.31 7.95 -23.80
C GLN A 71 -9.78 9.21 -23.09
N GLN A 72 -9.34 9.10 -21.84
CA GLN A 72 -8.72 10.21 -21.11
C GLN A 72 -7.44 10.69 -21.80
N ARG A 73 -6.57 9.76 -22.22
CA ARG A 73 -5.32 10.07 -22.93
C ARG A 73 -5.59 10.80 -24.24
N MET A 74 -6.66 10.42 -24.95
CA MET A 74 -7.09 11.11 -26.17
C MET A 74 -7.60 12.55 -25.92
N GLN A 75 -8.26 12.80 -24.79
CA GLN A 75 -8.76 14.13 -24.44
C GLN A 75 -7.67 15.10 -23.95
N HIS A 76 -6.65 14.57 -23.27
CA HIS A 76 -5.59 15.35 -22.63
C HIS A 76 -4.30 15.44 -23.45
N SER A 77 -4.14 14.59 -24.47
CA SER A 77 -2.97 14.65 -25.36
C SER A 77 -2.96 15.94 -26.20
N PRO A 78 -1.83 16.67 -26.24
CA PRO A 78 -1.73 17.93 -26.99
C PRO A 78 -1.70 17.72 -28.51
N ASP A 79 -1.23 16.56 -28.98
CA ASP A 79 -1.05 16.26 -30.39
C ASP A 79 -1.05 14.74 -30.64
N LEU A 80 -1.19 14.35 -31.93
CA LEU A 80 -1.31 12.95 -32.35
C LEU A 80 -0.11 12.09 -31.98
N MET A 81 1.11 12.65 -31.99
CA MET A 81 2.31 11.91 -31.61
C MET A 81 2.28 11.57 -30.12
N SER A 82 2.00 12.57 -29.29
CA SER A 82 1.88 12.42 -27.84
C SER A 82 0.84 11.34 -27.50
N PHE A 83 -0.32 11.38 -28.17
CA PHE A 83 -1.34 10.35 -28.01
C PHE A 83 -0.87 8.95 -28.42
N LEU A 84 -0.19 8.80 -29.56
CA LEU A 84 0.30 7.50 -30.02
C LEU A 84 1.36 6.90 -29.07
N MET A 85 2.21 7.74 -28.48
CA MET A 85 3.16 7.30 -27.45
C MET A 85 2.47 6.83 -26.18
N GLU A 86 1.50 7.60 -25.70
CA GLU A 86 0.70 7.20 -24.54
C GLU A 86 -0.09 5.90 -24.81
N LEU A 87 -0.68 5.78 -26.00
CA LEU A 87 -1.38 4.57 -26.43
C LEU A 87 -0.42 3.37 -26.51
N LYS A 88 0.80 3.57 -27.02
CA LYS A 88 1.85 2.52 -27.04
C LYS A 88 2.19 2.07 -25.62
N MET A 89 2.36 3.00 -24.68
CA MET A 89 2.64 2.67 -23.27
C MET A 89 1.49 1.87 -22.64
N VAL A 90 0.24 2.29 -22.83
CA VAL A 90 -0.94 1.55 -22.36
C VAL A 90 -0.99 0.16 -22.98
N LEU A 91 -0.69 0.04 -24.27
CA LEU A 91 -0.65 -1.22 -24.99
C LEU A 91 0.45 -2.16 -24.46
N GLU A 92 1.65 -1.64 -24.18
CA GLU A 92 2.75 -2.41 -23.60
C GLU A 92 2.40 -2.94 -22.20
N VAL A 93 1.75 -2.13 -21.37
CA VAL A 93 1.26 -2.56 -20.05
C VAL A 93 0.17 -3.63 -20.19
N ALA A 94 -0.82 -3.40 -21.06
CA ALA A 94 -1.89 -4.35 -21.29
C ALA A 94 -1.38 -5.69 -21.84
N LEU A 95 -0.38 -5.67 -22.72
CA LEU A 95 0.26 -6.87 -23.25
C LEU A 95 1.08 -7.60 -22.17
N LYS A 96 1.81 -6.89 -21.32
CA LYS A 96 2.54 -7.47 -20.19
C LYS A 96 1.59 -8.18 -19.21
N ASN A 97 0.51 -7.51 -18.83
CA ASN A 97 -0.53 -8.07 -17.96
C ASN A 97 -1.24 -9.27 -18.60
N LYS A 98 -1.38 -9.30 -19.92
CA LYS A 98 -1.91 -10.47 -20.64
C LYS A 98 -0.91 -11.60 -20.81
N GLN A 99 0.38 -11.32 -20.98
CA GLN A 99 1.39 -12.36 -21.02
C GLN A 99 1.49 -13.12 -19.70
N GLU A 100 1.21 -12.46 -18.56
CA GLU A 100 1.00 -13.16 -17.28
C GLU A 100 -0.20 -14.12 -17.32
N LEU A 101 -1.26 -13.80 -18.08
CA LEU A 101 -2.43 -14.68 -18.30
C LEU A 101 -2.18 -15.80 -19.33
N TYR A 102 -1.16 -15.68 -20.20
CA TYR A 102 -0.79 -16.66 -21.23
C TYR A 102 0.58 -17.30 -21.00
N ALA A 103 1.09 -17.28 -19.77
CA ALA A 103 2.12 -18.25 -19.40
C ALA A 103 1.58 -19.64 -19.75
N LEU A 104 2.38 -20.44 -20.47
CA LEU A 104 1.99 -21.82 -20.77
C LEU A 104 1.54 -22.47 -19.47
N PRO A 105 0.31 -23.01 -19.40
CA PRO A 105 -0.17 -23.62 -18.18
C PRO A 105 0.84 -24.70 -17.78
N PRO A 106 1.18 -24.80 -16.48
CA PRO A 106 2.01 -25.87 -15.98
C PRO A 106 1.53 -27.24 -16.51
N PRO A 107 2.44 -28.19 -16.76
CA PRO A 107 2.06 -29.53 -17.17
C PRO A 107 1.10 -30.15 -16.13
N PRO A 108 0.19 -31.05 -16.52
CA PRO A 108 -0.80 -31.65 -15.60
C PRO A 108 -0.19 -32.24 -14.31
N GLN A 109 1.04 -32.75 -14.42
CA GLN A 109 1.84 -33.28 -13.30
C GLN A 109 2.06 -32.27 -12.17
N PHE A 110 2.16 -30.98 -12.51
CA PHE A 110 2.27 -29.91 -11.54
C PHE A 110 1.05 -29.85 -10.62
N TYR A 111 -0.15 -29.87 -11.21
CA TYR A 111 -1.39 -29.79 -10.43
C TYR A 111 -1.63 -31.05 -9.61
N SER A 112 -1.29 -32.24 -10.13
CA SER A 112 -1.41 -33.47 -9.35
C SER A 112 -0.50 -33.46 -8.13
N SER A 113 0.78 -33.08 -8.29
CA SER A 113 1.71 -32.98 -7.15
C SER A 113 1.26 -31.93 -6.13
N LEU A 114 0.76 -30.79 -6.60
CA LEU A 114 0.26 -29.74 -5.73
C LEU A 114 -1.00 -30.16 -4.95
N ILE A 115 -1.91 -30.88 -5.60
CA ILE A 115 -3.11 -31.43 -4.94
C ILE A 115 -2.71 -32.49 -3.90
N GLU A 116 -1.76 -33.38 -4.21
CA GLU A 116 -1.21 -34.34 -3.25
C GLU A 116 -0.56 -33.64 -2.04
N GLU A 117 0.16 -32.54 -2.27
CA GLU A 117 0.74 -31.73 -1.19
C GLU A 117 -0.34 -31.08 -0.30
N ILE A 118 -1.42 -30.57 -0.90
CA ILE A 118 -2.56 -30.00 -0.17
C ILE A 118 -3.30 -31.10 0.60
N GLU A 119 -3.50 -32.27 0.01
CA GLU A 119 -4.15 -33.41 0.66
C GLU A 119 -3.34 -33.88 1.86
N THR A 120 -2.01 -33.96 1.71
CA THR A 120 -1.10 -34.33 2.80
C THR A 120 -1.04 -33.27 3.90
N LEU A 121 -1.15 -31.98 3.54
CA LEU A 121 -1.21 -30.88 4.50
C LEU A 121 -2.55 -30.85 5.27
N GLY A 122 -3.64 -31.20 4.58
CA GLY A 122 -5.01 -31.11 5.06
C GLY A 122 -5.78 -29.96 4.41
N TRP A 123 -6.93 -30.29 3.79
CA TRP A 123 -7.83 -29.33 3.15
C TRP A 123 -8.44 -28.32 4.13
N ASP A 124 -8.46 -28.63 5.44
CA ASP A 124 -8.88 -27.72 6.51
C ASP A 124 -8.04 -26.45 6.59
N LYS A 125 -6.77 -26.54 6.14
CA LYS A 125 -5.82 -25.42 6.18
C LYS A 125 -5.91 -24.53 4.95
N LEU A 126 -6.56 -24.98 3.90
CA LEU A 126 -6.68 -24.23 2.65
C LEU A 126 -7.88 -23.29 2.70
N VAL A 127 -7.63 -21.99 2.63
CA VAL A 127 -8.70 -20.96 2.68
C VAL A 127 -9.07 -20.46 1.28
N TYR A 128 -8.10 -20.41 0.37
CA TYR A 128 -8.30 -19.84 -0.95
C TYR A 128 -7.31 -20.41 -1.96
N VAL A 129 -7.80 -20.63 -3.18
CA VAL A 129 -6.99 -20.90 -4.38
C VAL A 129 -7.54 -20.05 -5.51
N ASP A 130 -6.67 -19.43 -6.29
CA ASP A 130 -7.10 -18.70 -7.49
C ASP A 130 -7.41 -19.64 -8.68
N THR A 131 -8.06 -19.12 -9.72
CA THR A 131 -8.44 -19.91 -10.89
C THR A 131 -7.26 -20.47 -11.68
N SER A 132 -6.08 -19.88 -11.52
CA SER A 132 -4.83 -20.29 -12.15
C SER A 132 -4.00 -21.27 -11.31
N PHE A 133 -4.43 -21.61 -10.10
CA PHE A 133 -3.66 -22.41 -9.14
C PHE A 133 -2.23 -21.88 -8.92
N SER A 134 -2.05 -20.56 -9.05
CA SER A 134 -0.78 -19.89 -8.83
C SER A 134 -0.76 -19.17 -7.49
N THR A 135 -1.91 -18.78 -6.95
CA THR A 135 -2.01 -18.16 -5.63
C THR A 135 -2.81 -19.04 -4.68
N ILE A 136 -2.20 -19.40 -3.55
CA ILE A 136 -2.78 -20.23 -2.50
C ILE A 136 -2.74 -19.47 -1.19
N LYS A 137 -3.81 -19.52 -0.38
CA LYS A 137 -3.78 -19.03 1.00
C LYS A 137 -4.02 -20.17 1.96
N LEU A 138 -3.09 -20.33 2.89
CA LEU A 138 -3.19 -21.29 3.97
C LEU A 138 -3.46 -20.56 5.28
N LYS A 139 -4.23 -21.19 6.17
CA LYS A 139 -4.42 -20.76 7.54
C LYS A 139 -3.65 -21.64 8.51
N ALA A 140 -3.19 -21.01 9.58
CA ALA A 140 -2.65 -21.69 10.75
C ALA A 140 -3.21 -21.03 12.00
N GLU A 141 -3.41 -21.83 13.04
CA GLU A 141 -3.84 -21.37 14.35
C GLU A 141 -2.67 -21.49 15.30
N ASP A 142 -2.40 -20.44 16.08
CA ASP A 142 -1.36 -20.49 17.12
C ASP A 142 -1.88 -21.11 18.43
N ALA A 143 -0.99 -21.31 19.40
CA ALA A 143 -1.37 -21.91 20.69
C ALA A 143 -2.33 -21.06 21.53
N SER A 144 -2.55 -19.78 21.19
CA SER A 144 -3.53 -18.90 21.83
C SER A 144 -4.88 -18.89 21.08
N GLY A 145 -5.05 -19.72 20.05
CA GLY A 145 -6.28 -19.80 19.27
C GLY A 145 -6.44 -18.69 18.22
N ARG A 146 -5.36 -18.00 17.85
CA ARG A 146 -5.42 -16.91 16.85
C ARG A 146 -5.19 -17.49 15.47
N GLU A 147 -6.07 -17.16 14.53
CA GLU A 147 -5.90 -17.49 13.12
C GLU A 147 -4.93 -16.52 12.42
N HIS A 148 -3.95 -17.10 11.73
CA HIS A 148 -2.96 -16.40 10.91
C HIS A 148 -3.01 -16.94 9.48
N LEU A 149 -2.77 -16.07 8.50
CA LEU A 149 -2.81 -16.43 7.09
C LEU A 149 -1.44 -16.26 6.44
N ILE A 150 -1.07 -17.24 5.62
CA ILE A 150 0.07 -17.16 4.71
C ILE A 150 -0.43 -17.25 3.27
N THR A 151 -0.06 -16.27 2.45
CA THR A 151 -0.34 -16.27 1.01
C THR A 151 0.91 -16.70 0.26
N LEU A 152 0.78 -17.72 -0.57
CA LEU A 152 1.83 -18.30 -1.39
C LEU A 152 1.55 -17.98 -2.85
N LYS A 153 2.52 -17.38 -3.55
CA LYS A 153 2.50 -17.26 -5.00
C LYS A 153 3.48 -18.27 -5.61
N LEU A 154 2.93 -19.31 -6.21
CA LEU A 154 3.64 -20.35 -6.91
C LEU A 154 4.13 -19.80 -8.26
N LYS A 155 5.40 -20.09 -8.55
CA LYS A 155 6.03 -19.74 -9.83
C LYS A 155 5.99 -20.94 -10.77
N ALA A 156 6.15 -20.68 -12.06
CA ALA A 156 6.12 -21.72 -13.10
C ALA A 156 7.13 -22.86 -12.90
N LYS A 157 8.21 -22.62 -12.15
CA LYS A 157 9.28 -23.60 -11.85
C LYS A 157 9.14 -24.26 -10.48
N TYR A 158 8.05 -24.06 -9.76
CA TYR A 158 7.82 -24.75 -8.48
C TYR A 158 7.76 -26.28 -8.71
N PRO A 159 8.38 -27.11 -7.84
CA PRO A 159 9.06 -26.77 -6.58
C PRO A 159 10.57 -26.46 -6.70
N ALA A 160 11.15 -26.47 -7.92
CA ALA A 160 12.57 -26.16 -8.11
C ALA A 160 12.91 -24.70 -7.74
N GLU A 161 11.97 -23.78 -7.92
CA GLU A 161 12.04 -22.40 -7.44
C GLU A 161 11.09 -22.18 -6.26
N SER A 162 11.52 -21.42 -5.26
CA SER A 162 10.70 -21.13 -4.08
C SER A 162 9.50 -20.25 -4.41
N PRO A 163 8.33 -20.51 -3.80
CA PRO A 163 7.19 -19.63 -3.91
C PRO A 163 7.43 -18.32 -3.16
N ASP A 164 6.81 -17.23 -3.61
CA ASP A 164 6.83 -15.97 -2.88
C ASP A 164 5.80 -16.04 -1.74
N CYS A 165 6.28 -15.83 -0.51
CA CYS A 165 5.47 -15.96 0.70
C CYS A 165 5.14 -14.57 1.27
N PHE A 166 3.86 -14.33 1.52
CA PHE A 166 3.37 -13.09 2.12
C PHE A 166 2.63 -13.42 3.41
N VAL A 167 3.08 -12.83 4.51
CA VAL A 167 2.56 -13.05 5.87
C VAL A 167 2.41 -11.71 6.59
N ASP A 168 1.46 -11.64 7.50
CA ASP A 168 1.22 -10.46 8.34
C ASP A 168 1.99 -10.56 9.67
N LEU A 169 3.33 -10.58 9.59
CA LEU A 169 4.21 -10.72 10.76
C LEU A 169 4.95 -9.41 11.09
N PRO A 170 5.27 -9.15 12.37
CA PRO A 170 6.04 -7.98 12.80
C PRO A 170 7.51 -8.01 12.35
N VAL A 171 7.97 -9.17 11.88
CA VAL A 171 9.34 -9.43 11.42
C VAL A 171 9.33 -10.02 10.01
N SER A 172 10.44 -9.89 9.28
CA SER A 172 10.59 -10.51 7.96
C SER A 172 10.55 -12.03 8.06
N PHE A 173 9.76 -12.66 7.20
CA PHE A 173 9.65 -14.11 7.11
C PHE A 173 10.32 -14.62 5.84
N SER A 174 11.37 -15.43 6.02
CA SER A 174 12.11 -16.04 4.93
C SER A 174 12.08 -17.56 5.09
N VAL A 175 11.56 -18.24 4.07
CA VAL A 175 11.46 -19.70 4.06
C VAL A 175 12.79 -20.29 3.62
N SER A 176 13.29 -21.26 4.38
CA SER A 176 14.37 -22.13 3.93
C SER A 176 13.80 -23.14 2.94
N TRP A 177 14.24 -23.07 1.68
CA TRP A 177 13.66 -23.83 0.58
C TRP A 177 14.71 -24.69 -0.14
N THR A 178 14.35 -25.92 -0.43
CA THR A 178 15.09 -26.85 -1.30
C THR A 178 14.14 -27.44 -2.35
N PRO A 179 14.61 -27.98 -3.48
CA PRO A 179 13.74 -28.60 -4.48
C PRO A 179 12.92 -29.81 -3.98
N GLN A 180 13.25 -30.36 -2.80
CA GLN A 180 12.51 -31.43 -2.11
C GLN A 180 11.50 -30.88 -1.10
N SER A 181 11.46 -29.57 -0.91
CA SER A 181 10.51 -28.89 -0.04
C SER A 181 9.13 -28.87 -0.70
N SER A 182 8.09 -28.81 0.14
CA SER A 182 6.69 -28.81 -0.25
C SER A 182 5.89 -27.80 0.59
N LEU A 183 4.59 -27.64 0.31
CA LEU A 183 3.69 -26.80 1.13
C LEU A 183 3.77 -27.12 2.63
N ILE A 184 3.96 -28.38 3.00
CA ILE A 184 4.09 -28.82 4.40
C ILE A 184 5.33 -28.22 5.05
N SER A 185 6.45 -28.18 4.33
CA SER A 185 7.70 -27.60 4.85
C SER A 185 7.56 -26.10 5.13
N ILE A 186 6.79 -25.38 4.30
CA ILE A 186 6.48 -23.96 4.49
C ILE A 186 5.57 -23.80 5.69
N HIS A 187 4.51 -24.60 5.76
CA HIS A 187 3.54 -24.53 6.85
C HIS A 187 4.19 -24.82 8.21
N SER A 188 5.08 -25.81 8.30
CA SER A 188 5.84 -26.12 9.52
C SER A 188 6.77 -24.97 9.94
N GLN A 189 7.48 -24.35 8.98
CA GLN A 189 8.30 -23.16 9.26
C GLN A 189 7.45 -21.96 9.69
N PHE A 190 6.27 -21.80 9.09
CA PHE A 190 5.32 -20.77 9.46
C PHE A 190 4.81 -20.97 10.89
N LEU A 191 4.38 -22.18 11.26
CA LEU A 191 3.98 -22.51 12.64
C LEU A 191 5.09 -22.24 13.65
N ALA A 192 6.35 -22.58 13.34
CA ALA A 192 7.48 -22.28 14.21
C ALA A 192 7.69 -20.77 14.40
N ALA A 193 7.51 -19.98 13.33
CA ALA A 193 7.55 -18.52 13.42
C ALA A 193 6.39 -17.96 14.27
N LEU A 194 5.17 -18.50 14.11
CA LEU A 194 4.02 -18.11 14.94
C LEU A 194 4.29 -18.38 16.43
N GLU A 195 4.84 -19.54 16.76
CA GLU A 195 5.15 -19.90 18.15
C GLU A 195 6.20 -18.94 18.75
N SER A 196 7.23 -18.57 17.99
CA SER A 196 8.24 -17.61 18.44
C SER A 196 7.70 -16.19 18.70
N LEU A 197 6.57 -15.83 18.07
CA LEU A 197 5.94 -14.52 18.16
C LEU A 197 4.73 -14.51 19.10
N LYS A 198 4.43 -15.64 19.74
CA LYS A 198 3.30 -15.78 20.67
C LYS A 198 3.30 -14.72 21.75
N THR A 199 4.43 -14.54 22.44
CA THR A 199 4.56 -13.58 23.55
C THR A 199 4.34 -12.14 23.08
N PHE A 200 4.80 -11.81 21.87
CA PHE A 200 4.55 -10.51 21.27
C PHE A 200 3.05 -10.28 21.07
N TRP A 201 2.32 -11.21 20.44
CA TRP A 201 0.88 -11.02 20.24
C TRP A 201 0.07 -11.09 21.53
N ASP A 202 0.48 -11.91 22.51
CA ASP A 202 -0.16 -11.93 23.83
C ASP A 202 -0.10 -10.54 24.49
N VAL A 203 1.02 -9.84 24.37
CA VAL A 203 1.17 -8.44 24.85
C VAL A 203 0.30 -7.47 24.06
N MET A 204 0.27 -7.58 22.73
CA MET A 204 -0.50 -6.66 21.89
C MET A 204 -2.01 -6.85 22.09
N ASP A 205 -2.48 -8.09 22.25
CA ASP A 205 -3.89 -8.40 22.52
C ASP A 205 -4.31 -7.82 23.88
N GLU A 206 -3.47 -7.93 24.91
CA GLU A 206 -3.77 -7.32 26.22
C GLU A 206 -3.94 -5.80 26.11
N ILE A 207 -3.07 -5.12 25.36
CA ILE A 207 -3.16 -3.68 25.14
C ILE A 207 -4.43 -3.34 24.36
N ASP A 208 -4.70 -4.06 23.28
CA ASP A 208 -5.84 -3.80 22.39
C ASP A 208 -7.18 -4.04 23.10
N GLU A 209 -7.25 -4.99 24.04
CA GLU A 209 -8.44 -5.28 24.83
C GLU A 209 -8.64 -4.30 26.00
N LYS A 210 -7.57 -4.01 26.75
CA LYS A 210 -7.66 -3.30 28.04
C LYS A 210 -7.41 -1.79 27.94
N THR A 211 -7.06 -1.28 26.77
CA THR A 211 -6.75 0.16 26.60
C THR A 211 -7.50 0.77 25.43
N TRP A 212 -7.62 2.09 25.42
CA TRP A 212 -8.11 2.82 24.27
C TRP A 212 -6.97 3.14 23.28
N VAL A 213 -6.81 2.25 22.29
CA VAL A 213 -5.92 2.45 21.15
C VAL A 213 -6.57 3.39 20.11
N LEU A 214 -5.85 4.45 19.76
CA LEU A 214 -6.20 5.39 18.70
C LEU A 214 -5.61 5.00 17.34
N GLU A 215 -4.36 4.53 17.33
CA GLU A 215 -3.64 4.24 16.09
C GLU A 215 -2.77 2.98 16.25
N PRO A 216 -2.86 2.02 15.31
CA PRO A 216 -3.85 1.93 14.22
C PRO A 216 -5.28 1.65 14.74
N GLU A 217 -6.32 2.16 14.05
CA GLU A 217 -7.72 1.93 14.45
C GLU A 217 -8.14 0.45 14.35
N LYS A 218 -7.55 -0.26 13.37
CA LYS A 218 -7.68 -1.71 13.20
C LYS A 218 -6.28 -2.31 13.08
N PRO A 219 -5.66 -2.72 14.18
CA PRO A 219 -4.30 -3.25 14.15
C PRO A 219 -4.21 -4.56 13.35
N THR A 220 -3.20 -4.63 12.49
CA THR A 220 -2.75 -5.88 11.85
C THR A 220 -1.78 -6.62 12.77
N ARG A 221 -1.51 -7.89 12.49
CA ARG A 221 -0.57 -8.71 13.28
C ARG A 221 0.89 -8.29 13.06
N SER A 222 1.18 -7.58 11.96
CA SER A 222 2.46 -6.89 11.73
C SER A 222 2.64 -5.56 12.46
N ALA A 223 1.58 -4.95 12.99
CA ALA A 223 1.66 -3.63 13.60
C ALA A 223 2.35 -3.69 14.97
N THR A 224 3.58 -3.17 15.05
CA THR A 224 4.41 -3.16 16.27
C THR A 224 4.26 -1.92 17.15
N ALA A 225 3.36 -1.00 16.79
CA ALA A 225 3.12 0.24 17.52
C ALA A 225 1.64 0.40 17.88
N ARG A 226 1.39 1.01 19.05
CA ARG A 226 0.07 1.40 19.53
C ARG A 226 0.13 2.81 20.11
N ARG A 227 -0.80 3.66 19.70
CA ARG A 227 -1.03 4.97 20.30
C ARG A 227 -2.21 4.88 21.25
N ILE A 228 -1.96 5.04 22.55
CA ILE A 228 -2.95 4.83 23.61
C ILE A 228 -3.35 6.18 24.24
N VAL A 229 -4.62 6.37 24.57
CA VAL A 229 -5.10 7.56 25.29
C VAL A 229 -4.68 7.52 26.76
N LEU A 230 -4.11 8.62 27.25
CA LEU A 230 -3.75 8.83 28.66
C LEU A 230 -4.37 10.14 29.16
N VAL A 231 -4.91 10.15 30.39
CA VAL A 231 -5.74 11.25 30.91
C VAL A 231 -4.96 12.26 31.79
N VAL A 232 -3.67 12.05 32.06
CA VAL A 232 -2.92 12.86 33.04
C VAL A 232 -1.57 13.40 32.53
N LYS A 233 -1.18 14.58 33.02
CA LYS A 233 0.19 15.13 32.99
C LYS A 233 0.58 15.50 34.44
N PRO A 234 1.86 15.40 34.85
CA PRO A 234 3.06 15.14 34.02
C PRO A 234 3.57 13.70 34.13
N LEU A 235 3.26 12.86 33.14
CA LEU A 235 3.69 11.46 33.07
C LEU A 235 5.20 11.27 32.96
N GLY A 236 5.91 12.21 32.33
CA GLY A 236 7.36 12.10 32.15
C GLY A 236 8.14 12.03 33.47
N ILE A 237 7.69 12.78 34.49
CA ILE A 237 8.32 12.77 35.82
C ILE A 237 8.10 11.41 36.50
N LYS A 238 6.86 10.90 36.45
CA LYS A 238 6.52 9.59 37.03
C LYS A 238 7.31 8.47 36.36
N LEU A 239 7.37 8.49 35.02
CA LEU A 239 8.17 7.54 34.25
C LEU A 239 9.62 7.52 34.71
N SER A 240 10.30 8.68 34.75
CA SER A 240 11.71 8.75 35.16
C SER A 240 11.93 8.34 36.62
N ARG A 241 10.98 8.67 37.51
CA ARG A 241 11.08 8.32 38.94
C ARG A 241 10.92 6.83 39.18
N ASN A 242 9.95 6.20 38.51
CA ASN A 242 9.48 4.87 38.83
C ASN A 242 9.97 3.79 37.87
N ILE A 243 10.77 4.12 36.84
CA ILE A 243 11.26 3.13 35.85
C ILE A 243 12.00 1.93 36.48
N HIS A 244 12.57 2.11 37.68
CA HIS A 244 13.23 1.06 38.45
C HIS A 244 12.26 0.00 39.00
N LEU A 245 10.96 0.27 39.02
CA LEU A 245 9.91 -0.68 39.41
C LEU A 245 9.53 -1.63 38.26
N TRP A 246 10.15 -1.47 37.08
CA TRP A 246 9.89 -2.35 35.94
C TRP A 246 10.33 -3.78 36.25
N ASP A 247 9.39 -4.71 36.14
CA ASP A 247 9.59 -6.13 36.39
C ASP A 247 9.39 -6.93 35.08
N PRO A 248 10.44 -7.61 34.56
CA PRO A 248 10.33 -8.44 33.36
C PRO A 248 9.32 -9.58 33.47
N GLU A 249 8.97 -10.01 34.68
CA GLU A 249 7.98 -11.08 34.89
C GLU A 249 6.53 -10.58 34.76
N ASN A 250 6.33 -9.25 34.84
CA ASN A 250 5.03 -8.63 34.67
C ASN A 250 4.73 -8.33 33.20
N SER A 251 3.44 -8.27 32.86
CA SER A 251 3.04 -7.86 31.52
C SER A 251 3.42 -6.40 31.23
N LEU A 252 3.53 -6.06 29.94
CA LEU A 252 3.86 -4.69 29.52
C LEU A 252 2.86 -3.68 30.06
N LEU A 253 1.55 -4.01 29.99
CA LEU A 253 0.51 -3.10 30.46
C LEU A 253 0.55 -2.92 31.98
N GLN A 254 0.84 -3.98 32.73
CA GLN A 254 0.96 -3.90 34.19
C GLN A 254 2.15 -3.04 34.60
N ASN A 255 3.32 -3.26 33.99
CA ASN A 255 4.49 -2.41 34.19
C ASN A 255 4.19 -0.93 33.90
N LEU A 256 3.48 -0.63 32.81
CA LEU A 256 3.11 0.75 32.49
C LEU A 256 2.15 1.35 33.52
N ARG A 257 1.22 0.57 34.10
CA ARG A 257 0.33 1.03 35.18
C ARG A 257 1.12 1.39 36.43
N ASP A 258 2.03 0.52 36.84
CA ASP A 258 2.81 0.67 38.07
C ASP A 258 3.80 1.84 37.96
N VAL A 259 4.51 1.92 36.83
CA VAL A 259 5.50 2.98 36.59
C VAL A 259 4.83 4.35 36.42
N LEU A 260 3.72 4.43 35.68
CA LEU A 260 3.04 5.70 35.45
C LEU A 260 2.06 6.06 36.59
N GLU A 261 1.78 5.13 37.50
CA GLU A 261 0.77 5.27 38.56
C GLU A 261 -0.56 5.80 37.98
N ILE A 262 -1.08 5.11 36.96
CA ILE A 262 -2.34 5.46 36.28
C ILE A 262 -3.19 4.22 36.02
N ASP A 263 -4.50 4.46 35.94
CA ASP A 263 -5.44 3.55 35.31
C ASP A 263 -5.62 3.93 33.84
N PHE A 264 -5.51 2.93 32.97
CA PHE A 264 -5.75 3.11 31.55
C PHE A 264 -7.26 3.17 31.28
N PRO A 265 -7.75 4.18 30.54
CA PRO A 265 -9.15 4.25 30.20
C PRO A 265 -9.52 3.09 29.27
N ALA A 266 -10.57 2.35 29.62
CA ALA A 266 -11.17 1.36 28.73
C ALA A 266 -12.01 2.06 27.65
N ARG A 267 -12.04 1.49 26.44
CA ARG A 267 -12.79 2.03 25.29
C ARG A 267 -14.27 2.28 25.58
N ALA A 268 -14.87 1.50 26.49
CA ALA A 268 -16.30 1.60 26.83
C ALA A 268 -16.68 2.83 27.67
N ILE A 269 -15.71 3.53 28.27
CA ILE A 269 -15.96 4.57 29.28
C ILE A 269 -16.00 5.98 28.67
N LEU A 270 -15.49 6.18 27.45
CA LEU A 270 -15.31 7.50 26.84
C LEU A 270 -15.94 7.57 25.45
N GLU A 271 -16.72 8.62 25.18
CA GLU A 271 -17.29 8.86 23.86
C GLU A 271 -16.18 9.27 22.87
N LYS A 272 -16.18 8.71 21.65
CA LYS A 272 -15.16 8.95 20.61
C LYS A 272 -15.00 10.45 20.29
N SER A 273 -16.07 11.23 20.48
CA SER A 273 -16.16 12.68 20.28
C SER A 273 -15.28 13.52 21.20
N ASP A 274 -14.94 13.04 22.40
CA ASP A 274 -14.20 13.85 23.38
C ASP A 274 -12.71 14.01 23.00
N PHE A 275 -12.19 13.11 22.17
CA PHE A 275 -10.78 13.06 21.79
C PHE A 275 -10.53 13.15 20.28
N SER A 276 -11.57 13.05 19.44
CA SER A 276 -11.47 13.25 18.00
C SER A 276 -11.52 14.73 17.64
N ARG A 277 -10.39 15.42 17.80
CA ARG A 277 -10.24 16.81 17.34
C ARG A 277 -9.58 16.83 15.96
N ASP A 278 -10.20 17.53 15.02
CA ASP A 278 -9.68 17.68 13.67
C ASP A 278 -8.40 18.52 13.65
N CYS A 279 -7.54 18.21 12.70
CA CYS A 279 -6.36 19.02 12.42
C CYS A 279 -6.76 20.46 12.09
N GLY A 280 -6.14 21.44 12.73
CA GLY A 280 -6.42 22.85 12.46
C GLY A 280 -6.04 23.34 11.05
N ILE A 281 -5.36 22.54 10.23
CA ILE A 281 -4.92 22.95 8.89
C ILE A 281 -5.75 22.26 7.80
N CYS A 282 -5.85 20.93 7.83
CA CYS A 282 -6.60 20.17 6.83
C CYS A 282 -8.05 19.89 7.22
N TYR A 283 -8.47 20.23 8.45
CA TYR A 283 -9.82 20.00 8.98
C TYR A 283 -10.29 18.55 8.90
N ALA A 284 -9.35 17.61 8.87
CA ALA A 284 -9.61 16.19 8.90
C ALA A 284 -9.07 15.58 10.19
N TYR A 285 -9.80 14.63 10.76
CA TYR A 285 -9.34 13.79 11.86
C TYR A 285 -8.27 12.79 11.40
N GLN A 286 -8.36 12.29 10.17
CA GLN A 286 -7.43 11.32 9.62
C GLN A 286 -6.90 11.78 8.26
N LEU A 287 -5.58 11.73 8.09
CA LEU A 287 -4.88 12.02 6.83
C LEU A 287 -3.85 10.90 6.60
N ASP A 288 -4.01 10.14 5.52
CA ASP A 288 -3.14 9.00 5.16
C ASP A 288 -2.91 7.99 6.31
N GLY A 289 -3.96 7.72 7.09
CA GLY A 289 -3.90 6.82 8.23
C GLY A 289 -3.43 7.45 9.54
N ALA A 290 -2.83 8.65 9.51
CA ALA A 290 -2.35 9.38 10.69
C ALA A 290 -3.42 10.31 11.28
N ILE A 291 -3.38 10.49 12.60
CA ILE A 291 -4.23 11.44 13.34
C ILE A 291 -3.40 12.60 13.91
N PRO A 292 -3.99 13.76 14.24
CA PRO A 292 -3.26 14.89 14.82
C PRO A 292 -2.48 14.51 16.08
N ASP A 293 -1.18 14.80 16.08
CA ASP A 293 -0.22 14.40 17.10
C ASP A 293 0.53 15.59 17.72
N GLN A 294 0.51 16.74 17.03
CA GLN A 294 1.13 17.98 17.49
C GLN A 294 0.06 18.90 18.04
N VAL A 295 0.22 19.37 19.27
CA VAL A 295 -0.73 20.29 19.91
C VAL A 295 -0.01 21.59 20.23
N CYS A 296 -0.66 22.73 20.01
CA CYS A 296 -0.10 24.01 20.41
C CYS A 296 0.19 24.04 21.93
N ASP A 297 1.42 24.41 22.30
CA ASP A 297 1.89 24.50 23.69
C ASP A 297 1.13 25.54 24.53
N ASN A 298 0.46 26.49 23.87
CA ASN A 298 -0.37 27.48 24.53
C ASN A 298 -1.65 26.83 25.09
N SER A 299 -1.78 26.83 26.42
CA SER A 299 -2.93 26.25 27.14
C SER A 299 -4.29 26.82 26.73
N GLN A 300 -4.32 28.07 26.25
CA GLN A 300 -5.54 28.73 25.76
C GLN A 300 -5.89 28.38 24.30
N CYS A 301 -4.97 27.75 23.55
CA CYS A 301 -5.20 27.36 22.16
C CYS A 301 -5.44 25.87 22.05
N GLY A 302 -4.46 25.03 22.42
CA GLY A 302 -4.61 23.57 22.40
C GLY A 302 -5.05 22.97 21.05
N GLN A 303 -4.92 23.70 19.94
CA GLN A 303 -5.31 23.22 18.62
C GLN A 303 -4.37 22.09 18.19
N PRO A 304 -4.90 20.93 17.77
CA PRO A 304 -4.08 19.84 17.27
C PRO A 304 -3.84 19.96 15.76
N PHE A 305 -2.71 19.42 15.32
CA PHE A 305 -2.26 19.39 13.94
C PHE A 305 -1.63 18.04 13.63
N HIS A 306 -1.77 17.56 12.39
CA HIS A 306 -0.91 16.49 11.88
C HIS A 306 0.53 17.01 11.74
N GLN A 307 1.51 16.17 12.08
CA GLN A 307 2.93 16.47 11.89
C GLN A 307 3.24 16.97 10.47
N ILE A 308 2.67 16.32 9.43
CA ILE A 308 2.87 16.69 8.02
C ILE A 308 2.26 18.05 7.70
N CYS A 309 1.00 18.28 8.09
CA CYS A 309 0.35 19.57 7.85
C CYS A 309 1.10 20.73 8.52
N LEU A 310 1.51 20.55 9.78
CA LEU A 310 2.26 21.57 10.50
C LEU A 310 3.66 21.78 9.90
N TYR A 311 4.31 20.70 9.43
CA TYR A 311 5.59 20.80 8.73
C TYR A 311 5.50 21.64 7.45
N GLU A 312 4.52 21.34 6.59
CA GLU A 312 4.32 22.07 5.34
C GLU A 312 3.99 23.54 5.59
N TRP A 313 3.16 23.81 6.59
CA TRP A 313 2.84 25.17 7.00
C TRP A 313 4.07 25.94 7.47
N LEU A 314 4.82 25.41 8.44
CA LEU A 314 5.99 26.09 9.01
C LEU A 314 7.10 26.29 7.98
N ARG A 315 7.30 25.35 7.05
CA ARG A 315 8.29 25.51 5.97
C ARG A 315 7.95 26.64 5.00
N GLY A 316 6.68 27.02 4.88
CA GLY A 316 6.22 28.14 4.07
C GLY A 316 6.43 29.52 4.72
N LEU A 317 6.74 29.58 6.02
CA LEU A 317 6.91 30.83 6.75
C LEU A 317 8.37 31.30 6.74
N LEU A 318 8.59 32.57 6.40
CA LEU A 318 9.91 33.21 6.47
C LEU A 318 10.43 33.37 7.90
N THR A 319 9.53 33.34 8.90
CA THR A 319 9.84 33.47 10.32
C THR A 319 10.26 32.16 10.98
N SER A 320 10.02 31.03 10.31
CA SER A 320 10.34 29.71 10.84
C SER A 320 11.85 29.47 10.83
N ARG A 321 12.33 28.87 11.92
CA ARG A 321 13.74 28.50 12.10
C ARG A 321 13.84 27.00 12.23
N GLN A 322 14.76 26.40 11.50
CA GLN A 322 15.06 24.97 11.64
C GLN A 322 16.40 24.78 12.34
N SER A 323 16.43 23.90 13.33
CA SER A 323 17.65 23.41 13.97
C SER A 323 17.59 21.89 14.04
N PHE A 324 18.49 21.22 13.33
CA PHE A 324 18.49 19.76 13.17
C PHE A 324 17.10 19.24 12.72
N ASN A 325 16.48 18.41 13.56
CA ASN A 325 15.20 17.76 13.32
C ASN A 325 14.03 18.54 13.96
N ILE A 326 14.25 19.78 14.38
CA ILE A 326 13.26 20.59 15.08
C ILE A 326 13.01 21.88 14.28
N ILE A 327 11.74 22.18 14.02
CA ILE A 327 11.30 23.42 13.41
C ILE A 327 10.58 24.25 14.47
N PHE A 328 11.01 25.49 14.61
CA PHE A 328 10.39 26.50 15.45
C PHE A 328 9.61 27.46 14.57
N GLY A 329 8.40 27.81 14.96
CA GLY A 329 7.63 28.86 14.31
C GLY A 329 6.44 29.27 15.15
N GLU A 330 5.42 29.79 14.48
CA GLU A 330 4.23 30.33 15.13
C GLU A 330 3.00 29.47 14.83
N CYS A 331 2.16 29.27 15.84
CA CYS A 331 0.91 28.53 15.70
C CYS A 331 -0.05 29.26 14.74
N PRO A 332 -0.66 28.58 13.75
CA PRO A 332 -1.59 29.21 12.80
C PRO A 332 -2.81 29.90 13.44
N TYR A 333 -3.17 29.50 14.66
CA TYR A 333 -4.38 29.95 15.35
C TYR A 333 -4.15 31.06 16.37
N CYS A 334 -3.02 31.03 17.09
CA CYS A 334 -2.77 31.96 18.19
C CYS A 334 -1.46 32.74 18.07
N SER A 335 -0.70 32.51 16.99
CA SER A 335 0.59 33.15 16.72
C SER A 335 1.65 33.01 17.83
N LYS A 336 1.39 32.18 18.85
CA LYS A 336 2.38 31.87 19.89
C LYS A 336 3.41 30.86 19.36
N PRO A 337 4.61 30.83 19.95
CA PRO A 337 5.64 29.86 19.57
C PRO A 337 5.11 28.42 19.63
N ILE A 338 5.39 27.65 18.57
CA ILE A 338 5.12 26.22 18.48
C ILE A 338 6.38 25.52 17.98
N THR A 339 6.64 24.34 18.53
CA THR A 339 7.82 23.53 18.18
C THR A 339 7.37 22.23 17.54
N LEU A 340 7.90 21.93 16.37
CA LEU A 340 7.66 20.67 15.66
C LEU A 340 8.93 19.84 15.67
N LYS A 341 8.88 18.65 16.27
CA LYS A 341 9.95 17.66 16.19
C LYS A 341 9.66 16.68 15.06
N MET A 342 10.53 16.63 14.07
CA MET A 342 10.42 15.69 12.95
C MET A 342 10.77 14.28 13.44
N SER A 343 9.76 13.42 13.55
CA SER A 343 9.93 11.98 13.75
C SER A 343 10.43 11.36 12.45
N GLY A 344 11.45 10.51 12.49
CA GLY A 344 12.10 9.90 11.31
C GLY A 344 11.24 8.95 10.48
N ARG A 345 9.91 8.96 10.63
CA ARG A 345 8.99 8.35 9.66
C ARG A 345 9.04 9.21 8.41
N LYS A 346 9.91 8.81 7.46
CA LYS A 346 9.74 9.25 6.07
C LYS A 346 8.34 8.77 5.60
N PRO A 347 7.63 9.58 4.81
CA PRO A 347 6.40 9.15 4.17
C PRO A 347 6.62 7.89 3.32
#